data_AF-A0AA96ZTZ4-F1
#
_entry.id   AF-A0AA96ZTZ4-F1
#
_cell.length_a   1.000
_cell.length_b   1.000
_cell.length_c   1.000
_cell.angle_alpha   90.00
_cell.angle_beta   90.00
_cell.angle_gamma   90.00
#
_symmetry.space_group_name_H-M   'P 1'
#
loop_
_entity.id
_entity.type
_entity.pdbx_description
1 polymer ?
#
loop_
_entity_poly.entity_id
_entity_poly.type
_entity_poly.pdbx_seq_one_letter_code
_entity_poly.pdbx_strand_id
1 'polypeptide(L)'
;MTESPEKTEKLVFIFDVDSLPENKISLFLKRSIAPSKIECPLYRLTHDVKGLKPEVAEYMNEFGLDYEILYKDEFIKKYEGFEIFGTFRIADATYPSVYIIIGSEREERQVYELISARYFNKCESLSCFGRVLERKYSQFKELGPAEFKRVNSPGYRPENDAEELDEKEEKKQKIENAHQKIVDMENEMKKTK
;
A
#
# COMPACT_ATOMS: atom_id res chain seq x y z
N MET A 1 18.53 33.01 -8.55
CA MET A 1 18.56 31.84 -7.64
C MET A 1 17.71 30.79 -8.34
N THR A 2 18.34 29.80 -8.97
CA THR A 2 17.64 28.70 -9.64
C THR A 2 17.22 27.70 -8.57
N GLU A 3 15.93 27.72 -8.21
CA GLU A 3 15.32 26.60 -7.49
C GLU A 3 15.54 25.34 -8.34
N SER A 4 16.26 24.38 -7.77
CA SER A 4 16.34 23.03 -8.31
C SER A 4 14.92 22.49 -8.39
N PRO A 5 14.48 21.86 -9.50
CA PRO A 5 13.13 21.31 -9.57
C PRO A 5 12.93 20.35 -8.39
N GLU A 6 11.97 20.64 -7.51
CA GLU A 6 11.64 19.74 -6.41
C GLU A 6 11.15 18.42 -7.01
N LYS A 7 11.84 17.34 -6.66
CA LYS A 7 11.50 16.00 -7.13
C LYS A 7 10.21 15.59 -6.43
N THR A 8 9.12 15.47 -7.18
CA THR A 8 7.83 15.09 -6.60
C THR A 8 7.74 13.58 -6.44
N GLU A 9 7.26 13.14 -5.28
CA GLU A 9 6.97 11.74 -4.97
C GLU A 9 5.45 11.55 -4.92
N LYS A 10 4.95 10.51 -5.60
CA LYS A 10 3.53 10.17 -5.62
C LYS A 10 3.33 8.68 -5.45
N LEU A 11 2.36 8.28 -4.63
CA LEU A 11 1.89 6.91 -4.53
C LEU A 11 0.83 6.60 -5.57
N VAL A 12 0.94 5.45 -6.23
CA VAL A 12 -0.04 4.96 -7.20
C VAL A 12 -0.52 3.60 -6.76
N PHE A 13 -1.81 3.52 -6.40
CA PHE A 13 -2.48 2.29 -6.03
C PHE A 13 -3.20 1.72 -7.25
N ILE A 14 -2.89 0.49 -7.63
CA ILE A 14 -3.50 -0.15 -8.80
C ILE A 14 -4.30 -1.37 -8.41
N PHE A 15 -5.56 -1.37 -8.82
CA PHE A 15 -6.45 -2.51 -8.66
C PHE A 15 -6.28 -3.51 -9.79
N ASP A 16 -6.44 -4.80 -9.47
CA ASP A 16 -6.49 -5.87 -10.48
C ASP A 16 -7.89 -5.99 -11.12
N VAL A 17 -8.40 -4.86 -11.59
CA VAL A 17 -9.66 -4.78 -12.33
C VAL A 17 -9.56 -3.65 -13.34
N ASP A 18 -10.17 -3.85 -14.50
CA ASP A 18 -10.24 -2.83 -15.54
C ASP A 18 -11.37 -1.83 -15.24
N SER A 19 -11.20 -0.59 -15.71
CA SER A 19 -12.25 0.41 -15.73
C SER A 19 -13.40 -0.07 -16.63
N LEU A 20 -14.65 0.07 -16.17
CA LEU A 20 -15.80 -0.28 -17.00
C LEU A 20 -16.04 0.87 -17.99
N PRO A 21 -16.22 0.60 -19.30
CA PRO A 21 -16.42 1.65 -20.29
C PRO A 21 -17.70 2.44 -20.00
N GLU A 22 -17.56 3.76 -19.84
CA GLU A 22 -18.62 4.68 -19.41
C GLU A 22 -19.84 4.76 -20.36
N ASN A 23 -19.77 4.19 -21.57
CA ASN A 23 -20.78 4.44 -22.60
C ASN A 23 -21.97 3.49 -22.65
N LYS A 24 -22.11 2.45 -21.81
CA LYS A 24 -23.24 1.50 -21.92
C LYS A 24 -23.75 0.87 -20.63
N ILE A 25 -23.74 1.58 -19.51
CA ILE A 25 -24.27 1.01 -18.28
C ILE A 25 -25.32 1.93 -17.67
N SER A 26 -26.57 1.47 -17.82
CA SER A 26 -27.77 2.05 -17.23
C SER A 26 -27.60 2.27 -15.73
N LEU A 27 -28.36 3.23 -15.21
CA LEU A 27 -28.51 3.61 -13.80
C LEU A 27 -28.69 2.45 -12.79
N PHE A 28 -28.83 1.21 -13.25
CA PHE A 28 -28.96 0.00 -12.44
C PHE A 28 -27.64 -0.52 -11.84
N LEU A 29 -26.48 -0.14 -12.40
CA LEU A 29 -25.17 -0.67 -11.97
C LEU A 29 -24.42 0.22 -10.97
N LYS A 30 -24.94 1.42 -10.67
CA LYS A 30 -24.47 2.23 -9.53
C LYS A 30 -24.72 1.56 -8.16
N ARG A 31 -25.41 0.41 -8.13
CA ARG A 31 -25.66 -0.40 -6.92
C ARG A 31 -24.99 -1.76 -6.92
N SER A 32 -24.32 -2.14 -8.00
CA SER A 32 -23.71 -3.47 -8.13
C SER A 32 -22.22 -3.29 -8.35
N ILE A 33 -21.47 -3.26 -7.25
CA ILE A 33 -20.02 -3.46 -7.30
C ILE A 33 -19.80 -4.78 -8.04
N ALA A 34 -19.13 -4.75 -9.20
CA ALA A 34 -18.87 -5.96 -9.97
C ALA A 34 -18.15 -7.00 -9.08
N PRO A 35 -18.47 -8.31 -9.19
CA PRO A 35 -17.87 -9.35 -8.35
C PRO A 35 -16.34 -9.31 -8.39
N SER A 36 -15.76 -9.04 -9.57
CA SER A 36 -14.31 -8.87 -9.77
C SER A 36 -13.71 -7.73 -8.95
N LYS A 37 -14.44 -6.63 -8.73
CA LYS A 37 -14.00 -5.53 -7.84
C LYS A 37 -14.04 -5.93 -6.37
N ILE A 38 -15.01 -6.75 -5.97
CA ILE A 38 -15.10 -7.29 -4.60
C ILE A 38 -14.00 -8.32 -4.33
N GLU A 39 -13.61 -9.09 -5.36
CA GLU A 39 -12.53 -10.09 -5.28
C GLU A 39 -11.14 -9.47 -5.16
N CYS A 40 -10.92 -8.24 -5.65
CA CYS A 40 -9.65 -7.54 -5.50
C CYS A 40 -9.42 -7.12 -4.02
N PRO A 41 -8.41 -7.67 -3.32
CA PRO A 41 -8.23 -7.39 -1.89
C PRO A 41 -7.93 -5.91 -1.62
N LEU A 42 -7.15 -5.26 -2.48
CA LEU A 42 -6.84 -3.82 -2.35
C LEU A 42 -8.10 -2.95 -2.54
N TYR A 43 -8.98 -3.31 -3.48
CA TYR A 43 -10.25 -2.61 -3.64
C TYR A 43 -11.13 -2.79 -2.41
N ARG A 44 -11.28 -4.02 -1.90
CA ARG A 44 -12.05 -4.31 -0.67
C ARG A 44 -11.53 -3.56 0.56
N LEU A 45 -10.22 -3.41 0.66
CA LEU A 45 -9.58 -2.65 1.73
C LEU A 45 -9.89 -1.15 1.61
N THR A 46 -9.78 -0.59 0.41
CA THR A 46 -9.82 0.86 0.19
C THR A 46 -11.22 1.42 -0.07
N HIS A 47 -12.14 0.64 -0.63
CA HIS A 47 -13.43 1.12 -1.13
C HIS A 47 -14.63 0.48 -0.42
N ASP A 48 -15.73 1.24 -0.36
CA ASP A 48 -17.08 0.79 -0.03
C ASP A 48 -18.04 1.02 -1.21
N VAL A 49 -19.35 0.88 -0.99
CA VAL A 49 -20.38 1.09 -2.02
C VAL A 49 -20.45 2.54 -2.51
N LYS A 50 -19.95 3.50 -1.74
CA LYS A 50 -20.00 4.94 -2.01
C LYS A 50 -18.70 5.49 -2.58
N GLY A 51 -17.59 4.74 -2.52
CA GLY A 51 -16.31 5.13 -3.09
C GLY A 51 -15.16 4.82 -2.14
N LEU A 52 -14.13 5.66 -2.13
CA LEU A 52 -13.02 5.55 -1.19
C LEU A 52 -13.55 5.67 0.25
N LYS A 53 -13.18 4.74 1.13
CA LYS A 53 -13.57 4.81 2.54
C LYS A 53 -12.97 6.09 3.18
N PRO A 54 -13.73 6.83 4.00
CA PRO A 54 -13.22 8.04 4.65
C PRO A 54 -11.95 7.78 5.46
N GLU A 55 -11.89 6.66 6.18
CA GLU A 55 -10.73 6.24 6.98
C GLU A 55 -9.45 6.10 6.14
N VAL A 56 -9.59 5.68 4.88
CA VAL A 56 -8.46 5.52 3.95
C VAL A 56 -8.01 6.88 3.44
N ALA A 57 -8.96 7.77 3.12
CA ALA A 57 -8.64 9.13 2.71
C ALA A 57 -7.93 9.91 3.83
N GLU A 58 -8.42 9.78 5.06
CA GLU A 58 -7.78 10.34 6.26
C GLU A 58 -6.37 9.79 6.44
N TYR A 59 -6.20 8.46 6.39
CA TYR A 59 -4.90 7.82 6.47
C TYR A 59 -3.92 8.33 5.40
N MET A 60 -4.36 8.46 4.14
CA MET A 60 -3.47 8.94 3.07
C MET A 60 -3.11 10.42 3.23
N ASN A 61 -4.03 11.24 3.75
CA ASN A 61 -3.73 12.63 4.09
C ASN A 61 -2.71 12.72 5.23
N GLU A 62 -2.81 11.87 6.25
CA GLU A 62 -1.85 11.78 7.35
C GLU A 62 -0.49 11.26 6.88
N PHE A 63 -0.47 10.35 5.90
CA PHE A 63 0.76 9.82 5.30
C PHE A 63 1.59 10.91 4.60
N GLY A 64 0.95 12.00 4.15
CA GLY A 64 1.63 13.21 3.68
C GLY A 64 2.27 13.10 2.29
N LEU A 65 1.85 12.13 1.46
CA LEU A 65 2.20 12.06 0.05
C LEU A 65 0.99 12.22 -0.85
N ASP A 66 1.20 12.84 -2.00
CA ASP A 66 0.24 12.77 -3.09
C ASP A 66 -0.01 11.30 -3.46
N TYR A 67 -1.28 10.99 -3.70
CA TYR A 67 -1.66 9.66 -4.15
C TYR A 67 -2.69 9.70 -5.28
N GLU A 68 -2.69 8.63 -6.05
CA GLU A 68 -3.74 8.35 -7.03
C GLU A 68 -4.09 6.87 -6.99
N ILE A 69 -5.34 6.61 -7.33
CA ILE A 69 -5.91 5.28 -7.34
C ILE A 69 -6.39 5.03 -8.76
N LEU A 70 -5.91 3.95 -9.38
CA LEU A 70 -6.16 3.64 -10.77
C LEU A 70 -6.65 2.20 -10.94
N TYR A 71 -7.48 2.00 -11.94
CA TYR A 71 -7.72 0.68 -12.52
C TYR A 71 -6.52 0.23 -13.36
N LYS A 72 -6.41 -1.08 -13.61
CA LYS A 72 -5.28 -1.68 -14.32
C LYS A 72 -5.06 -1.06 -15.70
N ASP A 73 -6.12 -0.95 -16.49
CA ASP A 73 -6.11 -0.36 -17.82
C ASP A 73 -5.79 1.14 -17.80
N GLU A 74 -6.28 1.88 -16.81
CA GLU A 74 -5.94 3.29 -16.60
C GLU A 74 -4.45 3.48 -16.31
N PHE A 75 -3.88 2.61 -15.47
CA PHE A 75 -2.45 2.64 -15.15
C PHE A 75 -1.60 2.30 -16.38
N ILE A 76 -1.93 1.22 -17.10
CA ILE A 76 -1.23 0.85 -18.33
C ILE A 76 -1.27 1.99 -19.34
N LYS A 77 -2.45 2.60 -19.55
CA LYS A 77 -2.61 3.71 -20.49
C LYS A 77 -1.85 4.97 -20.07
N LYS A 78 -1.89 5.32 -18.79
CA LYS A 78 -1.26 6.54 -18.27
C LYS A 78 0.27 6.41 -18.21
N TYR A 79 0.78 5.20 -18.04
CA TYR A 79 2.19 4.93 -17.84
C TYR A 79 2.83 4.01 -18.89
N GLU A 80 2.22 3.84 -20.07
CA GLU A 80 2.65 2.89 -21.12
C GLU A 80 4.14 3.04 -21.52
N GLY A 81 4.67 4.26 -21.49
CA GLY A 81 6.06 4.57 -21.84
C GLY A 81 7.06 4.48 -20.68
N PHE A 82 6.63 4.08 -19.48
CA PHE A 82 7.49 4.00 -18.30
C PHE A 82 7.89 2.56 -18.00
N GLU A 83 9.06 2.42 -17.41
CA GLU A 83 9.56 1.12 -16.96
C GLU A 83 9.63 1.07 -15.42
N ILE A 84 9.11 -0.01 -14.86
CA ILE A 84 9.24 -0.33 -13.45
C ILE A 84 10.71 -0.70 -13.20
N PHE A 85 11.32 0.02 -12.27
CA PHE A 85 12.73 -0.07 -11.97
C PHE A 85 13.67 0.16 -13.18
N GLY A 86 13.18 0.77 -14.28
CA GLY A 86 13.97 0.94 -15.51
C GLY A 86 14.34 -0.38 -16.21
N THR A 87 13.55 -1.44 -16.00
CA THR A 87 13.81 -2.76 -16.62
C THR A 87 12.55 -3.55 -16.98
N PHE A 88 11.42 -3.32 -16.30
CA PHE A 88 10.19 -4.08 -16.52
C PHE A 88 9.12 -3.18 -17.12
N ARG A 89 8.44 -3.65 -18.17
CA ARG A 89 7.31 -2.93 -18.74
C ARG A 89 6.11 -3.00 -17.80
N ILE A 90 5.38 -1.91 -17.70
CA ILE A 90 4.16 -1.83 -16.88
C ILE A 90 3.08 -2.80 -17.35
N ALA A 91 3.01 -3.09 -18.65
CA ALA A 91 2.08 -4.07 -19.21
C ALA A 91 2.28 -5.51 -18.68
N ASP A 92 3.50 -5.85 -18.25
CA ASP A 92 3.86 -7.19 -17.78
C ASP A 92 3.78 -7.33 -16.24
N ALA A 93 3.37 -6.27 -15.54
CA ALA A 93 3.30 -6.25 -14.09
C ALA A 93 2.11 -7.07 -13.55
N THR A 94 2.25 -7.53 -12.31
CA THR A 94 1.17 -8.20 -11.56
C THR A 94 0.44 -7.22 -10.67
N TYR A 95 -0.89 -7.30 -10.66
CA TYR A 95 -1.79 -6.46 -9.87
C TYR A 95 -2.56 -7.32 -8.84
N PRO A 96 -3.10 -6.76 -7.75
CA PRO A 96 -3.01 -5.35 -7.34
C PRO A 96 -1.61 -4.99 -6.82
N SER A 97 -1.24 -3.72 -6.91
CA SER A 97 0.11 -3.27 -6.51
C SER A 97 0.11 -1.80 -6.09
N VAL A 98 1.14 -1.41 -5.32
CA VAL A 98 1.42 0.00 -4.98
C VAL A 98 2.78 0.37 -5.54
N TYR A 99 2.86 1.48 -6.25
CA TYR A 99 4.10 2.04 -6.75
C TYR A 99 4.35 3.41 -6.13
N ILE A 100 5.63 3.76 -6.05
CA ILE A 100 6.06 5.14 -5.90
C ILE A 100 6.62 5.65 -7.23
N ILE A 101 6.12 6.81 -7.63
CA ILE A 101 6.58 7.50 -8.82
C ILE A 101 7.34 8.74 -8.38
N ILE A 102 8.56 8.84 -8.88
CA ILE A 102 9.48 9.91 -8.51
C ILE A 102 9.91 10.63 -9.77
N GLY A 103 9.72 11.95 -9.81
CA GLY A 103 10.20 12.77 -10.91
C GLY A 103 9.58 14.15 -10.89
N SER A 104 9.80 14.90 -11.97
CA SER A 104 9.14 16.18 -12.22
C SER A 104 8.60 16.20 -13.66
N GLU A 105 7.95 17.28 -14.07
CA GLU A 105 7.60 17.47 -15.49
C GLU A 105 8.82 17.56 -16.42
N ARG A 106 10.01 17.82 -15.87
CA ARG A 106 11.26 18.07 -16.61
C ARG A 106 12.27 16.93 -16.52
N GLU A 107 12.03 15.94 -15.67
CA GLU A 107 12.91 14.78 -15.47
C GLU A 107 12.18 13.49 -15.82
N GLU A 108 12.94 12.45 -16.20
CA GLU A 108 12.40 11.11 -16.38
C GLU A 108 11.72 10.64 -15.09
N ARG A 109 10.42 10.30 -15.17
CA ARG A 109 9.73 9.74 -14.02
C ARG A 109 10.16 8.29 -13.86
N GLN A 110 10.58 7.96 -12.64
CA GLN A 110 11.00 6.63 -12.28
C GLN A 110 9.86 5.97 -11.50
N VAL A 111 9.54 4.73 -11.85
CA VAL A 111 8.44 3.97 -11.25
C VAL A 111 9.04 2.81 -10.45
N TYR A 112 8.70 2.71 -9.17
CA TYR A 112 9.21 1.67 -8.27
C TYR A 112 8.05 0.94 -7.60
N GLU A 113 8.01 -0.38 -7.68
CA GLU A 113 6.99 -1.18 -6.97
C GLU A 113 7.34 -1.22 -5.47
N LEU A 114 6.46 -0.69 -4.62
CA LEU A 114 6.62 -0.76 -3.16
C LEU A 114 5.98 -2.02 -2.59
N ILE A 115 4.77 -2.36 -3.08
CA ILE A 115 3.98 -3.49 -2.59
C ILE A 115 3.44 -4.25 -3.80
N SER A 116 3.81 -5.52 -3.93
CA SER A 116 3.31 -6.40 -4.99
C SER A 116 2.03 -7.13 -4.59
N ALA A 117 1.36 -7.73 -5.57
CA ALA A 117 0.13 -8.53 -5.41
C ALA A 117 0.21 -9.57 -4.29
N ARG A 118 1.41 -10.13 -4.05
CA ARG A 118 1.64 -11.17 -3.04
C ARG A 118 1.39 -10.72 -1.59
N TYR A 119 1.53 -9.43 -1.31
CA TYR A 119 1.31 -8.88 0.03
C TYR A 119 -0.17 -8.67 0.34
N PHE A 120 -0.99 -8.43 -0.68
CA PHE A 120 -2.41 -8.14 -0.51
C PHE A 120 -3.23 -9.33 -0.05
N ASN A 121 -2.80 -10.54 -0.37
CA ASN A 121 -3.45 -11.76 0.14
C ASN A 121 -3.17 -11.99 1.63
N LYS A 122 -2.24 -11.25 2.25
CA LYS A 122 -1.87 -11.41 3.66
C LYS A 122 -2.46 -10.33 4.59
N CYS A 123 -2.92 -9.21 4.06
CA CYS A 123 -3.50 -8.12 4.84
C CYS A 123 -5.03 -8.05 4.67
N GLU A 124 -5.77 -8.30 5.75
CA GLU A 124 -7.24 -8.22 5.74
C GLU A 124 -7.79 -6.91 6.34
N SER A 125 -6.95 -6.06 6.93
CA SER A 125 -7.35 -4.82 7.59
C SER A 125 -6.58 -3.59 7.09
N LEU A 126 -7.20 -2.41 7.22
CA LEU A 126 -6.56 -1.12 6.90
C LEU A 126 -5.31 -0.87 7.75
N SER A 127 -5.34 -1.26 9.03
CA SER A 127 -4.18 -1.18 9.92
C SER A 127 -3.01 -2.05 9.45
N CYS A 128 -3.27 -3.27 8.97
CA CYS A 128 -2.22 -4.12 8.38
C CYS A 128 -1.61 -3.44 7.15
N PHE A 129 -2.47 -2.96 6.26
CA PHE A 129 -2.06 -2.29 5.04
C PHE A 129 -1.22 -1.04 5.31
N GLY A 130 -1.66 -0.18 6.23
CA GLY A 130 -0.94 1.04 6.60
C GLY A 130 0.46 0.74 7.12
N ARG A 131 0.59 -0.23 8.04
CA ARG A 131 1.89 -0.69 8.56
C ARG A 131 2.83 -1.20 7.46
N VAL A 132 2.30 -1.98 6.51
CA VAL A 132 3.10 -2.49 5.38
C VAL A 132 3.56 -1.34 4.49
N LEU A 133 2.68 -0.39 4.20
CA LEU A 133 2.99 0.78 3.37
C LEU A 133 4.04 1.67 4.02
N GLU A 134 3.87 2.03 5.29
CA GLU A 134 4.85 2.81 6.07
C GLU A 134 6.21 2.13 6.10
N ARG A 135 6.25 0.81 6.36
CA ARG A 135 7.51 0.07 6.40
C ARG A 135 8.19 0.04 5.04
N LYS A 136 7.47 -0.28 3.97
CA LYS A 136 8.04 -0.35 2.62
C LYS A 136 8.49 1.03 2.13
N TYR A 137 7.72 2.07 2.42
CA TYR A 137 8.12 3.44 2.11
C TYR A 137 9.35 3.89 2.91
N SER A 138 9.40 3.62 4.22
CA SER A 138 10.58 3.93 5.05
C SER A 138 11.83 3.21 4.54
N GLN A 139 11.72 1.91 4.25
CA GLN A 139 12.80 1.13 3.62
C GLN A 139 13.23 1.74 2.29
N PHE A 140 12.28 2.19 1.46
CA PHE A 140 12.59 2.87 0.20
C PHE A 140 13.38 4.16 0.41
N LYS A 141 13.01 4.98 1.41
CA LYS A 141 13.71 6.23 1.73
C LYS A 141 15.10 5.99 2.31
N GLU A 142 15.28 4.96 3.14
CA GLU A 142 16.56 4.61 3.74
C GLU A 142 17.56 4.02 2.74
N LEU A 143 17.11 3.07 1.92
CA LEU A 143 17.97 2.36 0.95
C LEU A 143 18.21 3.18 -0.32
N GLY A 144 17.27 4.07 -0.66
CA GLY A 144 17.22 4.72 -1.96
C GLY A 144 16.85 3.75 -3.09
N PRO A 145 16.60 4.27 -4.31
CA PRO A 145 15.90 3.49 -5.32
C PRO A 145 16.71 2.32 -5.91
N ALA A 146 18.02 2.48 -6.04
CA ALA A 146 18.91 1.45 -6.60
C ALA A 146 19.07 0.24 -5.66
N GLU A 147 19.24 0.50 -4.36
CA GLU A 147 19.41 -0.56 -3.37
C GLU A 147 18.05 -1.19 -3.02
N PHE A 148 16.98 -0.40 -2.95
CA PHE A 148 15.62 -0.93 -2.79
C PHE A 148 15.22 -1.89 -3.92
N LYS A 149 15.59 -1.57 -5.18
CA LYS A 149 15.42 -2.49 -6.32
C LYS A 149 16.13 -3.82 -6.05
N ARG A 150 17.37 -3.80 -5.58
CA ARG A 150 18.16 -5.04 -5.36
C ARG A 150 17.53 -5.94 -4.31
N VAL A 151 17.05 -5.35 -3.21
CA VAL A 151 16.46 -6.09 -2.09
C VAL A 151 15.04 -6.60 -2.43
N ASN A 152 14.27 -5.90 -3.27
CA ASN A 152 12.88 -6.27 -3.57
C ASN A 152 12.66 -6.87 -4.99
N SER A 153 13.71 -7.10 -5.78
CA SER A 153 13.57 -7.72 -7.12
C SER A 153 13.06 -9.17 -7.05
N PRO A 154 12.33 -9.65 -8.09
CA PRO A 154 11.83 -11.02 -8.16
C PRO A 154 13.01 -12.01 -8.17
N GLY A 155 13.18 -12.72 -7.05
CA GLY A 155 14.34 -13.60 -6.80
C GLY A 155 14.87 -13.50 -5.37
N TYR A 156 14.56 -12.41 -4.65
CA TYR A 156 14.76 -12.32 -3.21
C TYR A 156 13.63 -13.05 -2.48
N ARG A 157 13.98 -13.96 -1.56
CA ARG A 157 13.01 -14.76 -0.80
C ARG A 157 12.45 -13.93 0.36
N PRO A 158 11.15 -13.61 0.38
CA PRO A 158 10.51 -12.87 1.48
C PRO A 158 10.10 -13.83 2.61
N GLU A 159 10.91 -14.87 2.87
CA GLU A 159 10.59 -15.91 3.86
C GLU A 159 10.60 -15.36 5.30
N ASN A 160 11.16 -14.16 5.53
CA ASN A 160 11.24 -13.57 6.87
C ASN A 160 10.22 -12.46 7.16
N ASP A 161 9.51 -11.91 6.16
CA ASP A 161 8.76 -10.67 6.38
C ASP A 161 7.40 -10.85 7.06
N ALA A 162 6.76 -12.01 6.90
CA ALA A 162 5.46 -12.29 7.51
C ALA A 162 5.59 -13.01 8.86
N GLU A 163 6.52 -13.96 8.98
CA GLU A 163 6.77 -14.69 10.22
C GLU A 163 7.39 -13.78 11.31
N GLU A 164 8.24 -12.82 10.93
CA GLU A 164 8.80 -11.85 11.89
C GLU A 164 7.74 -10.84 12.39
N LEU A 165 6.68 -10.57 11.61
CA LEU A 165 5.58 -9.70 12.01
C LEU A 165 4.67 -10.39 13.03
N ASP A 166 4.28 -11.65 12.77
CA ASP A 166 3.46 -12.43 13.70
C ASP A 166 4.20 -12.68 15.03
N GLU A 167 5.50 -13.01 14.99
CA GLU A 167 6.29 -13.21 16.21
C GLU A 167 6.48 -11.92 17.04
N LYS A 168 6.69 -10.77 16.39
CA LYS A 168 6.84 -9.49 17.10
C LYS A 168 5.52 -9.03 17.71
N GLU A 169 4.40 -9.26 17.04
CA GLU A 169 3.06 -8.91 17.54
C GLU A 169 2.66 -9.82 18.71
N GLU A 170 2.95 -11.12 18.62
CA GLU A 170 2.71 -12.06 19.73
C GLU A 170 3.59 -11.72 20.95
N LYS A 171 4.84 -11.32 20.74
CA LYS A 171 5.74 -10.84 21.82
C LYS A 171 5.24 -9.54 22.44
N LYS A 172 4.77 -8.57 21.64
CA LYS A 172 4.24 -7.30 22.12
C LYS A 172 2.97 -7.49 22.96
N GLN A 173 2.03 -8.30 22.48
CA GLN A 173 0.81 -8.62 23.24
C GLN A 173 1.12 -9.37 24.55
N LYS A 174 2.11 -10.28 24.57
CA LYS A 174 2.55 -10.94 25.80
C LYS A 174 3.12 -9.96 26.83
N ILE A 175 3.87 -8.95 26.38
CA ILE A 175 4.43 -7.91 27.26
C ILE A 175 3.33 -7.01 27.81
N GLU A 176 2.40 -6.54 26.97
CA GLU A 176 1.28 -5.69 27.40
C GLU A 176 0.39 -6.42 28.42
N ASN A 177 0.05 -7.69 28.17
CA ASN A 177 -0.72 -8.51 29.10
C ASN A 177 0.00 -8.76 30.42
N ALA A 178 1.33 -8.95 30.40
CA ALA A 178 2.12 -9.10 31.61
C ALA A 178 2.16 -7.80 32.42
N HIS A 179 2.30 -6.66 31.75
CA HIS A 179 2.30 -5.34 32.39
C HIS A 179 0.96 -5.05 33.06
N GLN A 180 -0.15 -5.34 32.37
CA GLN A 180 -1.49 -5.15 32.93
C GLN A 180 -1.70 -5.98 34.21
N LYS A 181 -1.28 -7.24 34.21
CA LYS A 181 -1.36 -8.11 35.41
C LYS A 181 -0.55 -7.55 36.59
N ILE A 182 0.62 -6.98 36.34
CA ILE A 182 1.44 -6.36 37.39
C ILE A 182 0.71 -5.15 37.97
N VAL A 183 0.18 -4.27 37.12
CA VAL A 183 -0.59 -3.10 37.53
C VAL A 183 -1.83 -3.50 38.36
N ASP A 184 -2.54 -4.55 37.93
CA ASP A 184 -3.72 -5.05 38.64
C ASP A 184 -3.35 -5.59 40.04
N MET A 185 -2.26 -6.37 40.14
CA MET A 185 -1.75 -6.88 41.43
C MET A 185 -1.31 -5.74 42.37
N GLU A 186 -0.61 -4.73 41.86
CA GLU A 186 -0.21 -3.56 42.66
C GLU A 186 -1.42 -2.79 43.20
N ASN A 187 -2.47 -2.68 42.39
CA ASN A 187 -3.71 -2.02 42.79
C ASN A 187 -4.49 -2.83 43.85
N GLU A 188 -4.48 -4.16 43.78
CA GLU A 188 -5.06 -5.01 44.83
C GLU A 188 -4.27 -4.95 46.14
N MET A 189 -2.93 -4.94 46.07
CA MET A 189 -2.06 -4.80 47.25
C MET A 189 -2.20 -3.43 47.93
N LYS A 190 -2.50 -2.37 47.17
CA LYS A 190 -2.80 -1.04 47.72
C LYS A 190 -4.18 -0.94 48.35
N LYS A 191 -5.14 -1.79 47.97
CA LYS A 191 -6.49 -1.85 48.57
C LYS A 191 -6.56 -2.70 49.85
N THR A 192 -5.55 -3.51 50.12
CA THR A 192 -5.46 -4.39 51.31
C THR A 192 -4.61 -3.83 52.44
N LYS A 193 -4.13 -2.58 52.31
CA LYS A 193 -3.53 -1.77 53.39
C LYS A 193 -4.49 -0.67 53.83
#